data_AF-A0A843LFN1-F1
#
_entry.id   AF-A0A843LFN1-F1
#
_cell.length_a   1.000
_cell.length_b   1.000
_cell.length_c   1.000
_cell.angle_alpha   90.00
_cell.angle_beta   90.00
_cell.angle_gamma   90.00
#
_symmetry.space_group_name_H-M   'P 1'
#
loop_
_entity.id
_entity.type
_entity.pdbx_description
1 polymer ?
#
loop_
_entity_poly.entity_id
_entity_poly.type
_entity_poly.pdbx_seq_one_letter_code
_entity_poly.pdbx_strand_id
1 'polypeptide(L)'
;MKLLLDAEYLLSKELTGDGVQKIKKYISDETKDILYKGLPKDKLSEAPKILESNISRDAISIKIESGTYVRAHSVAIRLKNSISSLLGKEFKVGIKKVTGKTYTLSLELDKIPKDPIKIPFVENISIEGNNAILVLTNLDEEFLTKNYVDRIINLFYEKVEAQFWGGKGEHWELISKSENKEPITTKDPTSELLALGWLKQGPSQGQWFYHA
;
A
#
# COMPACT_ATOMS: atom_id res chain seq x y z
N MET A 1 3.81 -12.14 6.02
CA MET A 1 3.72 -10.66 6.13
C MET A 1 3.34 -10.25 7.55
N LYS A 2 4.09 -9.33 8.15
CA LYS A 2 3.80 -8.73 9.46
C LYS A 2 3.83 -7.21 9.37
N LEU A 3 2.90 -6.55 10.04
CA LEU A 3 2.74 -5.11 10.01
C LEU A 3 2.75 -4.60 11.45
N LEU A 4 3.66 -3.71 11.80
CA LEU A 4 3.77 -3.13 13.14
C LEU A 4 3.61 -1.61 13.06
N LEU A 5 2.52 -1.10 13.65
CA LEU A 5 2.20 0.31 13.68
C LEU A 5 2.25 0.84 15.11
N ASP A 6 2.99 1.91 15.32
CA ASP A 6 2.92 2.73 16.54
C ASP A 6 2.00 3.93 16.27
N ALA A 7 0.78 3.86 16.80
CA ALA A 7 -0.25 4.87 16.60
C ALA A 7 -0.42 5.75 17.84
N GLU A 8 -0.39 7.06 17.65
CA GLU A 8 -0.63 8.06 18.68
C GLU A 8 -1.97 8.79 18.43
N TYR A 9 -2.78 8.90 19.47
CA TYR A 9 -4.07 9.59 19.47
C TYR A 9 -3.96 10.79 20.40
N LEU A 10 -4.01 12.00 19.84
CA LEU A 10 -3.97 13.24 20.59
C LEU A 10 -5.36 13.60 21.11
N LEU A 11 -5.46 13.86 22.41
CA LEU A 11 -6.73 14.14 23.08
C LEU A 11 -7.07 15.64 23.06
N SER A 12 -8.36 15.96 23.13
CA SER A 12 -8.81 17.35 23.15
C SER A 12 -8.59 18.05 24.48
N LYS A 13 -8.62 17.29 25.57
CA LYS A 13 -8.42 17.70 26.96
C LYS A 13 -7.63 16.63 27.70
N GLU A 14 -6.97 17.04 28.78
CA GLU A 14 -6.22 16.10 29.62
C GLU A 14 -7.15 15.07 30.27
N LEU A 15 -6.69 13.81 30.30
CA LEU A 15 -7.40 12.71 30.93
C LEU A 15 -7.03 12.61 32.42
N THR A 16 -8.03 12.68 33.29
CA THR A 16 -7.86 12.42 34.73
C THR A 16 -7.73 10.91 34.99
N GLY A 17 -7.05 10.49 36.07
CA GLY A 17 -6.60 9.11 36.31
C GLY A 17 -7.66 8.00 36.25
N ASP A 18 -8.94 8.33 36.47
CA ASP A 18 -10.07 7.40 36.35
C ASP A 18 -10.34 6.98 34.88
N GLY A 19 -10.12 7.91 33.93
CA GLY A 19 -10.22 7.64 32.50
C GLY A 19 -9.09 6.72 32.00
N VAL A 20 -7.89 6.82 32.59
CA VAL A 20 -6.75 5.98 32.21
C VAL A 20 -7.00 4.51 32.56
N GLN A 21 -7.58 4.26 33.74
CA GLN A 21 -7.91 2.89 34.16
C GLN A 21 -9.02 2.27 33.31
N LYS A 22 -10.06 3.06 32.98
CA LYS A 22 -11.13 2.58 32.08
C LYS A 22 -10.63 2.28 30.67
N ILE A 23 -9.77 3.12 30.09
CA ILE A 23 -9.22 2.84 28.76
C ILE A 23 -8.34 1.58 28.78
N LYS A 24 -7.53 1.38 29.83
CA LYS A 24 -6.77 0.12 29.97
C LYS A 24 -7.68 -1.10 30.00
N LYS A 25 -8.80 -1.03 30.75
CA LYS A 25 -9.79 -2.10 30.81
C LYS A 25 -10.54 -2.29 29.49
N TYR A 26 -10.83 -1.20 28.78
CA TYR A 26 -11.46 -1.24 27.45
C TYR A 26 -10.53 -1.91 26.42
N ILE A 27 -9.24 -1.55 26.46
CA ILE A 27 -8.23 -2.13 25.57
C ILE A 27 -8.07 -3.65 25.83
N SER A 28 -8.20 -4.11 27.07
CA SER A 28 -8.11 -5.54 27.40
C SER A 28 -9.38 -6.34 27.06
N ASP A 29 -10.56 -5.78 27.32
CA ASP A 29 -11.82 -6.54 27.33
C ASP A 29 -12.63 -6.38 26.03
N GLU A 30 -12.72 -5.17 25.48
CA GLU A 30 -13.64 -4.82 24.37
C GLU A 30 -12.96 -4.74 23.00
N THR A 31 -11.63 -4.78 22.94
CA THR A 31 -10.90 -4.75 21.66
C THR A 31 -11.05 -6.03 20.86
N LYS A 32 -11.36 -7.16 21.52
CA LYS A 32 -11.45 -8.49 20.89
C LYS A 32 -12.44 -8.51 19.72
N ASP A 33 -13.64 -7.96 19.89
CA ASP A 33 -14.62 -7.92 18.80
C ASP A 33 -14.16 -7.04 17.62
N ILE A 34 -13.46 -5.93 17.89
CA ILE A 34 -12.94 -5.03 16.85
C ILE A 34 -11.81 -5.69 16.05
N LEU A 35 -10.97 -6.48 16.74
CA LEU A 35 -9.86 -7.22 16.16
C LEU A 35 -10.35 -8.42 15.34
N TYR A 36 -11.39 -9.12 15.79
CA TYR A 36 -11.95 -10.29 15.09
C TYR A 36 -12.83 -9.92 13.89
N LYS A 37 -13.37 -8.70 13.85
CA LYS A 37 -14.24 -8.25 12.77
C LYS A 37 -13.51 -8.18 11.43
N GLY A 38 -13.78 -9.12 10.53
CA GLY A 38 -13.18 -9.22 9.21
C GLY A 38 -12.12 -10.33 9.07
N LEU A 39 -11.89 -11.12 10.11
CA LEU A 39 -11.09 -12.34 10.01
C LEU A 39 -11.98 -13.54 9.60
N PRO A 40 -11.51 -14.39 8.68
CA PRO A 40 -12.08 -15.72 8.48
C PRO A 40 -12.02 -16.54 9.77
N LYS A 41 -13.05 -17.35 10.04
CA LYS A 41 -13.12 -18.19 11.25
C LYS A 41 -11.92 -19.15 11.38
N ASP A 42 -11.34 -19.56 10.25
CA ASP A 42 -10.24 -20.50 10.19
C ASP A 42 -8.86 -19.86 10.44
N LYS A 43 -8.77 -18.53 10.59
CA LYS A 43 -7.51 -17.78 10.72
C LYS A 43 -7.45 -16.82 11.91
N LEU A 44 -8.06 -17.21 13.03
CA LEU A 44 -7.98 -16.43 14.28
C LEU A 44 -6.54 -16.23 14.79
N SER A 45 -5.59 -17.10 14.42
CA SER A 45 -4.18 -16.97 14.81
C SER A 45 -3.48 -15.76 14.20
N GLU A 46 -3.95 -15.27 13.05
CA GLU A 46 -3.45 -14.06 12.38
C GLU A 46 -4.17 -12.78 12.86
N ALA A 47 -4.96 -12.87 13.94
CA ALA A 47 -5.64 -11.72 14.49
C ALA A 47 -4.66 -10.63 14.93
N PRO A 48 -4.98 -9.35 14.69
CA PRO A 48 -4.14 -8.27 15.16
C PRO A 48 -4.04 -8.28 16.68
N LYS A 49 -2.85 -7.92 17.18
CA LYS A 49 -2.52 -7.89 18.61
C LYS A 49 -2.09 -6.48 18.99
N ILE A 50 -2.55 -6.04 20.16
CA ILE A 50 -2.02 -4.83 20.79
C ILE A 50 -0.85 -5.27 21.66
N LEU A 51 0.37 -4.87 21.29
CA LEU A 51 1.59 -5.23 22.01
C LEU A 51 1.73 -4.36 23.27
N GLU A 52 1.56 -3.06 23.09
CA GLU A 52 1.75 -2.07 24.15
C GLU A 52 0.69 -0.98 24.02
N SER A 53 0.21 -0.50 25.17
CA SER A 53 -0.61 0.71 25.24
C SER A 53 -0.04 1.61 26.35
N ASN A 54 0.38 2.79 25.96
CA ASN A 54 0.82 3.83 26.88
C ASN A 54 -0.18 4.99 26.82
N ILE A 55 -0.64 5.43 27.97
CA ILE A 55 -1.64 6.49 28.09
C ILE A 55 -0.99 7.61 28.88
N SER A 56 -0.66 8.70 28.20
CA SER A 56 -0.27 9.96 28.85
C SER A 56 -1.51 10.80 29.15
N ARG A 57 -1.32 11.96 29.77
CA ARG A 57 -2.44 12.88 30.08
C ARG A 57 -3.09 13.42 28.82
N ASP A 58 -2.32 13.61 27.76
CA ASP A 58 -2.67 14.33 26.54
C ASP A 58 -2.68 13.46 25.28
N ALA A 59 -2.09 12.27 25.33
CA ALA A 59 -1.96 11.36 24.21
C ALA A 59 -2.13 9.89 24.63
N ILE A 60 -2.60 9.08 23.70
CA ILE A 60 -2.64 7.63 23.83
C ILE A 60 -1.72 7.06 22.75
N SER A 61 -0.70 6.31 23.11
CA SER A 61 0.17 5.58 22.17
C SER A 61 -0.15 4.09 22.22
N ILE A 62 -0.40 3.48 21.08
CA ILE A 62 -0.76 2.06 20.95
C ILE A 62 0.11 1.43 19.88
N LYS A 63 0.84 0.37 20.24
CA LYS A 63 1.55 -0.48 19.28
C LYS A 63 0.67 -1.64 18.86
N ILE A 64 0.42 -1.74 17.57
CA ILE A 64 -0.46 -2.72 16.95
C ILE A 64 0.37 -3.59 16.00
N GLU A 65 0.37 -4.89 16.23
CA GLU A 65 0.89 -5.89 15.30
C GLU A 65 -0.26 -6.52 14.52
N SER A 66 -0.12 -6.70 13.22
CA SER A 66 -1.14 -7.34 12.39
C SER A 66 -0.58 -8.15 11.23
N GLY A 67 -1.40 -9.07 10.73
CA GLY A 67 -1.16 -9.82 9.50
C GLY A 67 -1.78 -9.20 8.24
N THR A 68 -2.15 -10.05 7.29
CA THR A 68 -2.64 -9.67 5.95
C THR A 68 -4.12 -9.27 5.91
N TYR A 69 -4.96 -9.93 6.71
CA TYR A 69 -6.42 -9.77 6.69
C TYR A 69 -6.89 -8.44 7.31
N VAL A 70 -6.63 -8.25 8.59
CA VAL A 70 -7.01 -7.03 9.32
C VAL A 70 -5.73 -6.25 9.61
N ARG A 71 -5.49 -5.20 8.81
CA ARG A 71 -4.23 -4.44 8.83
C ARG A 71 -4.17 -3.44 9.99
N ALA A 72 -2.97 -3.19 10.50
CA ALA A 72 -2.75 -2.37 11.70
C ALA A 72 -3.33 -0.94 11.58
N HIS A 73 -3.21 -0.29 10.41
CA HIS A 73 -3.81 1.03 10.18
C HIS A 73 -5.35 1.01 10.25
N SER A 74 -5.99 -0.05 9.72
CA SER A 74 -7.44 -0.21 9.80
C SER A 74 -7.91 -0.41 11.24
N VAL A 75 -7.14 -1.16 12.04
CA VAL A 75 -7.38 -1.35 13.48
C VAL A 75 -7.24 -0.02 14.21
N ALA A 76 -6.22 0.78 13.90
CA ALA A 76 -6.01 2.08 14.53
C ALA A 76 -7.20 3.02 14.32
N ILE A 77 -7.76 3.08 13.11
CA ILE A 77 -8.95 3.89 12.82
C ILE A 77 -10.20 3.35 13.52
N ARG A 78 -10.37 2.03 13.61
CA ARG A 78 -11.49 1.44 14.37
C ARG A 78 -11.38 1.76 15.87
N LEU A 79 -10.17 1.65 16.42
CA LEU A 79 -9.85 2.03 17.80
C LEU A 79 -10.14 3.50 18.04
N LYS A 80 -9.76 4.40 17.12
CA LYS A 80 -10.12 5.82 17.17
C LYS A 80 -11.62 6.00 17.38
N ASN A 81 -12.44 5.40 16.52
CA ASN A 81 -13.89 5.58 16.54
C ASN A 81 -14.52 5.04 17.83
N SER A 82 -14.05 3.89 18.30
CA SER A 82 -14.51 3.26 19.53
C SER A 82 -14.11 4.08 20.77
N ILE A 83 -12.82 4.42 20.91
CA ILE A 83 -12.29 5.22 22.02
C ILE A 83 -12.93 6.62 22.04
N SER A 84 -13.11 7.25 20.88
CA SER A 84 -13.77 8.56 20.79
C SER A 84 -15.23 8.51 21.25
N SER A 85 -15.95 7.43 21.00
CA SER A 85 -17.34 7.26 21.46
C SER A 85 -17.41 7.11 22.98
N LEU A 86 -16.50 6.32 23.57
CA LEU A 86 -16.42 6.13 25.02
C LEU A 86 -16.01 7.42 25.74
N LEU A 87 -14.93 8.07 25.28
CA LEU A 87 -14.43 9.31 25.84
C LEU A 87 -15.42 10.47 25.73
N GLY A 88 -16.16 10.54 24.61
CA GLY A 88 -17.18 11.55 24.40
C GLY A 88 -18.36 11.41 25.36
N LYS A 89 -18.83 10.17 25.59
CA LYS A 89 -19.97 9.88 26.48
C LYS A 89 -19.63 10.08 27.96
N GLU A 90 -18.49 9.57 28.41
CA GLU A 90 -18.17 9.52 29.83
C GLU A 90 -17.39 10.73 30.32
N PHE A 91 -16.46 11.25 29.51
CA PHE A 91 -15.50 12.28 29.94
C PHE A 91 -15.65 13.60 29.19
N LYS A 92 -16.52 13.67 28.17
CA LYS A 92 -16.66 14.82 27.25
C LYS A 92 -15.31 15.23 26.63
N VAL A 93 -14.44 14.24 26.38
CA VAL A 93 -13.14 14.40 25.71
C VAL A 93 -13.24 13.77 24.33
N GLY A 94 -12.63 14.40 23.34
CA GLY A 94 -12.57 13.90 21.95
C GLY A 94 -11.13 13.64 21.52
N ILE A 95 -10.97 12.93 20.41
CA ILE A 95 -9.66 12.74 19.76
C ILE A 95 -9.48 13.84 18.71
N LYS A 96 -8.45 14.67 18.87
CA LYS A 96 -8.12 15.78 17.95
C LYS A 96 -7.44 15.29 16.68
N LYS A 97 -6.45 14.41 16.82
CA LYS A 97 -5.62 13.92 15.70
C LYS A 97 -5.18 12.50 15.97
N VAL A 98 -5.06 11.71 14.90
CA VAL A 98 -4.38 10.40 14.92
C VAL A 98 -3.16 10.46 14.03
N THR A 99 -2.03 10.01 14.55
CA THR A 99 -0.75 9.99 13.84
C THR A 99 -0.06 8.64 14.04
N GLY A 100 0.47 8.05 12.98
CA GLY A 100 1.35 6.89 13.08
C GLY A 100 2.80 7.36 13.22
N LYS A 101 3.42 7.20 14.40
CA LYS A 101 4.82 7.60 14.62
C LYS A 101 5.75 6.80 13.72
N THR A 102 5.61 5.47 13.79
CA THR A 102 6.41 4.53 13.03
C THR A 102 5.52 3.41 12.53
N TYR A 103 5.68 3.05 11.26
CA TYR A 103 5.03 1.90 10.66
C TYR A 103 6.08 1.04 9.97
N THR A 104 6.32 -0.14 10.54
CA THR A 104 7.21 -1.15 10.00
C THR A 104 6.40 -2.22 9.26
N LEU A 105 6.71 -2.42 7.98
CA LEU A 105 6.11 -3.46 7.14
C LEU A 105 7.18 -4.54 6.90
N SER A 106 6.94 -5.76 7.37
CA SER A 106 7.77 -6.93 7.08
C SER A 106 7.08 -7.78 6.02
N LEU A 107 7.59 -7.68 4.81
CA LEU A 107 7.09 -8.37 3.62
C LEU A 107 7.99 -9.56 3.31
N GLU A 108 7.38 -10.73 3.11
CA GLU A 108 8.09 -11.90 2.59
C GLU A 108 8.19 -11.74 1.08
N LEU A 109 9.39 -11.96 0.56
CA LEU A 109 9.71 -11.90 -0.86
C LEU A 109 10.04 -13.30 -1.36
N ASP A 110 9.60 -13.67 -2.56
CA ASP A 110 10.04 -14.93 -3.19
C ASP A 110 11.40 -14.76 -3.89
N LYS A 111 11.74 -13.53 -4.26
CA LYS A 111 12.95 -13.19 -5.00
C LYS A 111 13.57 -11.90 -4.47
N ILE A 112 14.89 -11.93 -4.28
CA ILE A 112 15.66 -10.82 -3.70
C ILE A 112 15.92 -9.76 -4.78
N PRO A 113 15.44 -8.51 -4.60
CA PRO A 113 15.64 -7.41 -5.54
C PRO A 113 17.11 -7.24 -5.89
N LYS A 114 17.39 -7.04 -7.18
CA LYS A 114 18.76 -6.84 -7.68
C LYS A 114 19.22 -5.41 -7.49
N ASP A 115 18.29 -4.46 -7.60
CA ASP A 115 18.57 -3.03 -7.53
C ASP A 115 17.81 -2.37 -6.36
N PRO A 116 18.34 -1.29 -5.78
CA PRO A 116 17.66 -0.55 -4.72
C PRO A 116 16.34 0.03 -5.23
N ILE A 117 15.25 -0.32 -4.56
CA ILE A 117 13.90 0.16 -4.89
C ILE A 117 13.63 1.44 -4.12
N LYS A 118 13.23 2.51 -4.81
CA LYS A 118 12.75 3.75 -4.18
C LYS A 118 11.23 3.82 -4.23
N ILE A 119 10.59 4.00 -3.08
CA ILE A 119 9.13 4.17 -2.96
C ILE A 119 8.81 5.49 -2.26
N PRO A 120 7.86 6.29 -2.76
CA PRO A 120 7.40 7.48 -2.07
C PRO A 120 6.88 7.17 -0.66
N PHE A 121 7.09 8.09 0.29
CA PHE A 121 6.64 7.99 1.69
C PHE A 121 7.30 6.89 2.55
N VAL A 122 8.22 6.13 1.98
CA VAL A 122 9.03 5.15 2.72
C VAL A 122 10.38 5.79 3.03
N GLU A 123 10.73 5.82 4.31
CA GLU A 123 11.97 6.43 4.78
C GLU A 123 13.15 5.49 4.56
N ASN A 124 12.99 4.22 4.92
CA ASN A 124 14.01 3.20 4.78
C ASN A 124 13.43 1.88 4.26
N ILE A 125 14.18 1.23 3.38
CA ILE A 125 13.90 -0.12 2.88
C ILE A 125 15.16 -0.95 3.14
N SER A 126 15.06 -1.92 4.03
CA SER A 126 16.11 -2.92 4.24
C SER A 126 15.64 -4.28 3.71
N ILE A 127 16.54 -4.99 3.05
CA ILE A 127 16.28 -6.33 2.53
C ILE A 127 17.25 -7.27 3.24
N GLU A 128 16.70 -8.15 4.06
CA GLU A 128 17.44 -9.14 4.84
C GLU A 128 17.07 -10.53 4.34
N GLY A 129 17.88 -11.06 3.42
CA GLY A 129 17.63 -12.35 2.79
C GLY A 129 16.29 -12.34 2.04
N ASN A 130 15.31 -13.08 2.56
CA ASN A 130 13.99 -13.25 1.95
C ASN A 130 12.90 -12.31 2.52
N ASN A 131 13.28 -11.42 3.43
CA ASN A 131 12.35 -10.47 4.05
C ASN A 131 12.74 -9.03 3.69
N ALA A 132 11.76 -8.25 3.26
CA ALA A 132 11.90 -6.81 3.13
C ALA A 132 11.23 -6.11 4.30
N ILE A 133 11.95 -5.18 4.91
CA ILE A 133 11.48 -4.33 5.99
C ILE A 133 11.39 -2.91 5.44
N LEU A 134 10.16 -2.39 5.37
CA LEU A 134 9.89 -1.01 4.98
C LEU A 134 9.51 -0.23 6.23
N VAL A 135 10.16 0.90 6.46
CA VAL A 135 9.89 1.79 7.59
C VAL A 135 9.31 3.10 7.07
N LEU A 136 8.14 3.46 7.58
CA LEU A 136 7.50 4.73 7.34
C LEU A 136 7.39 5.48 8.67
N THR A 137 7.56 6.80 8.64
CA THR A 137 7.50 7.67 9.82
C THR A 137 6.52 8.82 9.61
N ASN A 138 5.96 9.34 10.70
CA ASN A 138 5.09 10.52 10.70
C ASN A 138 3.92 10.41 9.73
N LEU A 139 3.13 9.34 9.87
CA LEU A 139 1.94 9.10 9.07
C LEU A 139 0.77 9.91 9.59
N ASP A 140 0.19 10.76 8.74
CA ASP A 140 -1.03 11.49 9.07
C ASP A 140 -2.29 10.60 9.03
N GLU A 141 -3.38 11.09 9.61
CA GLU A 141 -4.66 10.39 9.62
C GLU A 141 -5.18 10.07 8.21
N GLU A 142 -4.97 10.98 7.26
CA GLU A 142 -5.32 10.76 5.86
C GLU A 142 -4.56 9.57 5.26
N PHE A 143 -3.31 9.40 5.66
CA PHE A 143 -2.47 8.28 5.22
C PHE A 143 -3.03 6.94 5.71
N LEU A 144 -3.46 6.89 6.98
CA LEU A 144 -4.04 5.71 7.61
C LEU A 144 -5.44 5.36 7.08
N THR A 145 -6.19 6.34 6.56
CA THR A 145 -7.58 6.16 6.10
C THR A 145 -7.70 5.87 4.60
N LYS A 146 -6.85 6.46 3.75
CA LYS A 146 -6.95 6.34 2.28
C LYS A 146 -6.20 5.14 1.68
N ASN A 147 -5.92 4.09 2.47
CA ASN A 147 -5.26 2.86 2.03
C ASN A 147 -3.91 3.10 1.31
N TYR A 148 -3.15 4.13 1.68
CA TYR A 148 -1.84 4.39 1.07
C TYR A 148 -0.85 3.25 1.32
N VAL A 149 -0.96 2.60 2.49
CA VAL A 149 -0.14 1.45 2.89
C VAL A 149 -0.31 0.29 1.90
N ASP A 150 -1.54 -0.03 1.51
CA ASP A 150 -1.86 -1.06 0.52
C ASP A 150 -1.22 -0.77 -0.83
N ARG A 151 -1.32 0.49 -1.28
CA ARG A 151 -0.73 0.94 -2.54
C ARG A 151 0.80 0.84 -2.51
N ILE A 152 1.43 1.16 -1.38
CA ILE A 152 2.87 1.03 -1.19
C ILE A 152 3.32 -0.42 -1.25
N ILE A 153 2.58 -1.33 -0.59
CA ILE A 153 2.86 -2.76 -0.64
C ILE A 153 2.74 -3.29 -2.06
N ASN A 154 1.66 -2.94 -2.77
CA ASN A 154 1.48 -3.35 -4.16
C ASN A 154 2.57 -2.80 -5.08
N LEU A 155 2.90 -1.51 -4.95
CA LEU A 155 3.96 -0.87 -5.73
C LEU A 155 5.34 -1.49 -5.42
N PHE A 156 5.57 -1.90 -4.18
CA PHE A 156 6.79 -2.63 -3.82
C PHE A 156 6.87 -3.96 -4.56
N TYR A 157 5.83 -4.80 -4.46
CA TYR A 157 5.81 -6.08 -5.18
C TYR A 157 5.94 -5.90 -6.69
N GLU A 158 5.23 -4.94 -7.29
CA GLU A 158 5.31 -4.63 -8.71
C GLU A 158 6.74 -4.25 -9.14
N LYS A 159 7.43 -3.40 -8.35
CA LYS A 159 8.82 -3.02 -8.64
C LYS A 159 9.79 -4.18 -8.47
N VAL A 160 9.58 -5.04 -7.47
CA VAL A 160 10.37 -6.25 -7.28
C VAL A 160 10.20 -7.15 -8.51
N GLU A 161 8.97 -7.43 -8.92
CA GLU A 161 8.67 -8.27 -10.09
C GLU A 161 9.22 -7.67 -11.39
N ALA A 162 9.09 -6.35 -11.59
CA ALA A 162 9.62 -5.65 -12.74
C ALA A 162 11.14 -5.80 -12.92
N GLN A 163 11.90 -5.94 -11.83
CA GLN A 163 13.33 -6.24 -11.90
C GLN A 163 13.63 -7.66 -12.40
N PHE A 164 12.71 -8.59 -12.22
CA PHE A 164 12.83 -9.97 -12.73
C PHE A 164 12.22 -10.14 -14.11
N TRP A 165 11.28 -9.27 -14.50
CA TRP A 165 10.87 -9.08 -15.88
C TRP A 165 12.00 -8.39 -16.67
N GLY A 166 13.09 -9.14 -16.88
CA GLY A 166 14.07 -8.80 -17.90
C GLY A 166 13.37 -8.76 -19.24
N GLY A 167 13.38 -7.60 -19.89
CA GLY A 167 12.76 -7.35 -21.18
C GLY A 167 13.13 -8.43 -22.19
N LYS A 168 12.26 -9.42 -22.33
CA LYS A 168 12.20 -10.26 -23.52
C LYS A 168 11.11 -9.64 -24.35
N GLY A 169 11.47 -9.27 -25.58
CA GLY A 169 10.58 -8.63 -26.54
C GLY A 169 9.21 -9.29 -26.54
N GLU A 170 8.19 -8.45 -26.66
CA GLU A 170 6.76 -8.76 -26.81
C GLU A 170 6.38 -10.22 -26.55
N HIS A 171 5.55 -10.47 -25.53
CA HIS A 171 4.92 -11.78 -25.39
C HIS A 171 4.06 -12.06 -26.63
N TRP A 172 4.63 -12.83 -27.56
CA TRP A 172 4.02 -13.15 -28.83
C TRP A 172 3.82 -14.66 -28.92
N GLU A 173 2.58 -15.07 -29.16
CA GLU A 173 2.19 -16.45 -29.38
C GLU A 173 1.54 -16.55 -30.78
N LEU A 174 2.08 -17.44 -31.63
CA LEU A 174 1.52 -17.69 -32.95
C LEU A 174 0.26 -18.54 -32.84
N ILE A 175 -0.91 -17.92 -32.89
CA ILE A 175 -2.19 -18.64 -32.85
C ILE A 175 -2.45 -19.36 -34.18
N SER A 176 -2.15 -18.71 -35.30
CA SER A 176 -2.34 -19.26 -36.64
C SER A 176 -1.48 -18.51 -37.65
N LYS A 177 -1.01 -19.22 -38.68
CA LYS A 177 -0.22 -18.66 -39.78
C LYS A 177 -0.75 -19.22 -41.10
N SER A 178 -1.00 -18.35 -42.08
CA SER A 178 -1.34 -18.79 -43.43
C SER A 178 -0.15 -19.48 -44.09
N GLU A 179 -0.42 -20.24 -45.16
CA GLU A 179 0.64 -20.73 -46.05
C GLU A 179 1.47 -19.56 -46.59
N ASN A 180 2.75 -19.85 -46.83
CA ASN A 180 3.68 -18.85 -47.34
C ASN A 180 3.34 -18.54 -48.80
N LYS A 181 3.12 -17.27 -49.13
CA LYS A 181 2.85 -16.80 -50.50
C LYS A 181 4.07 -16.07 -51.02
N GLU A 182 4.40 -16.27 -52.28
CA GLU A 182 5.46 -15.50 -52.91
C GLU A 182 5.06 -14.02 -53.01
N PRO A 183 5.89 -13.08 -52.53
CA PRO A 183 5.57 -11.67 -52.58
C PRO A 183 5.66 -11.15 -54.02
N ILE A 184 4.61 -10.50 -54.51
CA ILE A 184 4.56 -9.89 -55.86
C ILE A 184 5.58 -8.74 -55.99
N THR A 185 5.88 -8.07 -54.88
CA THR A 185 6.86 -6.99 -54.83
C THR A 185 7.63 -7.04 -53.51
N THR A 186 8.90 -6.64 -53.55
CA THR A 186 9.79 -6.51 -52.38
C THR A 186 10.13 -5.05 -52.08
N LYS A 187 9.56 -4.11 -52.85
CA LYS A 187 9.81 -2.68 -52.66
C LYS A 187 9.11 -2.17 -51.40
N ASP A 188 9.74 -1.23 -50.71
CA ASP A 188 9.12 -0.55 -49.56
C ASP A 188 7.94 0.31 -50.07
N PRO A 189 6.71 0.03 -49.60
CA PRO A 189 5.53 0.77 -50.03
C PRO A 189 5.62 2.27 -49.70
N THR A 190 6.28 2.64 -48.60
CA THR A 190 6.37 4.05 -48.16
C THR A 190 7.15 4.89 -49.17
N SER A 191 8.29 4.38 -49.61
CA SER A 191 9.17 5.02 -50.57
C SER A 191 8.51 5.20 -51.95
N GLU A 192 7.78 4.19 -52.42
CA GLU A 192 7.06 4.23 -53.71
C GLU A 192 5.88 5.21 -53.67
N LEU A 193 5.11 5.23 -52.58
CA LEU A 193 3.96 6.12 -52.41
C LEU A 193 4.38 7.61 -52.33
N LEU A 194 5.57 7.89 -51.78
CA LEU A 194 6.16 9.23 -51.79
C LEU A 194 6.58 9.64 -53.21
N ALA A 195 7.20 8.74 -53.96
CA ALA A 195 7.63 8.99 -55.34
C ALA A 195 6.45 9.23 -56.29
N LEU A 196 5.34 8.51 -56.08
CA LEU A 196 4.08 8.68 -56.82
C LEU A 196 3.26 9.90 -56.34
N GLY A 197 3.69 10.58 -55.28
CA GLY A 197 3.00 11.75 -54.71
C GLY A 197 1.71 11.43 -53.96
N TRP A 198 1.45 10.15 -53.67
CA TRP A 198 0.25 9.69 -52.94
C TRP A 198 0.39 9.91 -51.43
N LEU A 199 1.62 10.03 -50.93
CA LEU A 199 1.94 10.40 -49.57
C LEU A 199 2.77 11.67 -49.53
N LYS A 200 2.53 12.51 -48.53
CA LYS A 200 3.37 13.65 -48.19
C LYS A 200 3.59 13.70 -46.68
N GLN A 201 4.83 13.90 -46.25
CA GLN A 201 5.14 14.00 -44.83
C GLN A 201 4.51 15.28 -44.24
N GLY A 202 3.79 15.11 -43.12
CA GLY A 202 3.18 16.21 -42.40
C GLY A 202 4.18 16.99 -41.54
N PRO A 203 3.76 18.12 -40.94
CA PRO A 203 4.64 18.96 -40.14
C PRO A 203 5.04 18.34 -38.79
N SER A 204 4.38 17.26 -38.35
CA SER A 204 4.66 16.58 -37.07
C SER A 204 5.19 15.17 -37.27
N GLN A 205 5.97 14.69 -36.30
CA GLN A 205 6.54 13.34 -36.32
C GLN A 205 5.43 12.27 -36.41
N GLY A 206 5.59 11.35 -37.36
CA GLY A 206 4.64 10.25 -37.61
C GLY A 206 3.37 10.64 -38.38
N GLN A 207 3.22 11.90 -38.82
CA GLN A 207 2.07 12.32 -39.60
C GLN A 207 2.33 12.27 -41.10
N TRP A 208 1.33 11.80 -41.84
CA TRP A 208 1.32 11.70 -43.29
C TRP A 208 0.01 12.26 -43.85
N PHE A 209 0.10 13.04 -44.93
CA PHE A 209 -1.04 13.45 -45.75
C PHE A 209 -1.16 12.50 -46.93
N TYR A 210 -2.36 11.96 -47.11
CA TYR A 210 -2.70 11.09 -48.22
C TYR A 210 -3.33 11.93 -49.32
N HIS A 211 -2.81 11.79 -50.53
CA HIS A 211 -3.33 12.41 -51.74
C HIS A 211 -3.84 11.31 -52.67
N ALA A 212 -5.10 11.41 -53.11
CA ALA A 212 -5.74 10.49 -54.04
C ALA A 212 -5.63 10.99 -55.48
#